data_AF-A0A8R1IQI5-F1
#
_entry.id   AF-A0A8R1IQI5-F1
#
_cell.length_a   1.000
_cell.length_b   1.000
_cell.length_c   1.000
_cell.angle_alpha   90.00
_cell.angle_beta   90.00
_cell.angle_gamma   90.00
#
_symmetry.space_group_name_H-M   'P 1'
#
loop_
_entity.id
_entity.type
_entity.pdbx_description
1 polymer ?
#
loop_
_entity_poly.entity_id
_entity_poly.type
_entity_poly.pdbx_seq_one_letter_code
_entity_poly.pdbx_strand_id
1 'polypeptide(L)'
;MEDLASISKDASSVLINSVPFFDYSMPLSHQFSNIGGITVDKNAEYLDPYWKSIADDAKDGFVLVSFGGIARTVDMTPAMQRIFFDSFSRFPHITFIAKYESTNTT
;
A
#
# COMPACT_ATOMS: atom_id res chain seq x y z
N MET A 1 -13.39 -24.48 -0.22
CA MET A 1 -12.61 -23.53 0.60
C MET A 1 -13.62 -22.60 1.22
N GLU A 2 -13.70 -22.55 2.55
CA GLU A 2 -14.60 -21.63 3.25
C GLU A 2 -14.13 -20.19 3.00
N ASP A 3 -15.08 -19.29 2.79
CA ASP A 3 -14.82 -17.86 2.60
C ASP A 3 -14.90 -17.13 3.96
N LEU A 4 -14.32 -15.93 4.04
CA LEU A 4 -14.34 -15.09 5.24
C LEU A 4 -15.77 -14.84 5.73
N ALA A 5 -16.72 -14.71 4.81
CA ALA A 5 -18.13 -14.55 5.13
C ALA A 5 -18.72 -15.77 5.86
N SER A 6 -18.34 -17.00 5.49
CA SER A 6 -18.80 -18.19 6.21
C SER A 6 -18.17 -18.28 7.60
N ILE A 7 -16.87 -18.02 7.71
CA ILE A 7 -16.14 -18.07 8.99
C ILE A 7 -16.72 -17.03 9.97
N SER A 8 -17.07 -15.84 9.47
CA SER A 8 -17.61 -14.76 10.32
C SER A 8 -18.95 -15.10 10.99
N LYS A 9 -19.74 -16.01 10.42
CA LYS A 9 -21.05 -16.38 10.96
C LYS A 9 -20.94 -17.29 12.18
N ASP A 10 -19.92 -18.14 12.19
CA ASP A 10 -19.67 -19.10 13.28
C ASP A 10 -18.77 -18.51 14.38
N ALA A 11 -18.17 -17.34 14.13
CA ALA A 11 -17.34 -16.64 15.09
C ALA A 11 -18.18 -15.94 16.18
N SER A 12 -17.78 -16.10 17.44
CA SER A 12 -18.41 -15.37 18.56
C SER A 12 -18.13 -13.87 18.53
N SER A 13 -17.04 -13.44 17.87
CA SER A 13 -16.65 -12.04 17.73
C SER A 13 -15.76 -11.85 16.50
N VAL A 14 -15.86 -10.68 15.87
CA VAL A 14 -15.06 -10.30 14.71
C VAL A 14 -14.46 -8.92 14.96
N LEU A 15 -13.14 -8.83 14.82
CA LEU A 15 -12.39 -7.60 15.00
C LEU A 15 -12.06 -7.01 13.63
N ILE A 16 -12.54 -5.79 13.39
CA ILE A 16 -12.36 -5.10 12.11
C ILE A 16 -11.35 -3.98 12.31
N ASN A 17 -10.26 -3.99 11.56
CA ASN A 17 -9.29 -2.88 11.55
C ASN A 17 -9.82 -1.70 10.70
N SER A 18 -10.91 -1.08 11.14
CA SER A 18 -11.53 0.06 10.50
C SER A 18 -11.95 1.11 11.53
N VAL A 19 -12.15 2.34 11.06
CA VAL A 19 -12.70 3.44 11.83
C VAL A 19 -14.06 3.79 11.21
N PRO A 20 -15.20 3.50 11.88
CA PRO A 20 -16.54 3.59 11.28
C PRO A 20 -16.89 4.95 10.68
N PHE A 21 -16.26 6.03 11.16
CA PHE A 21 -16.47 7.38 10.64
C PHE A 21 -15.94 7.57 9.21
N PHE A 22 -14.89 6.84 8.83
CA PHE A 22 -14.26 6.92 7.51
C PHE A 22 -14.67 5.76 6.59
N ASP A 23 -15.50 4.85 7.07
CA ASP A 23 -15.91 3.65 6.36
C ASP A 23 -17.34 3.79 5.79
N TYR A 24 -17.71 2.88 4.90
CA TYR A 24 -19.06 2.80 4.38
C TYR A 24 -20.04 2.34 5.46
N SER A 25 -21.27 2.88 5.41
CA SER A 25 -22.34 2.44 6.30
C SER A 25 -22.74 0.99 5.97
N MET A 26 -22.67 0.11 6.95
CA MET A 26 -23.10 -1.28 6.85
C MET A 26 -23.86 -1.73 8.10
N PRO A 27 -24.72 -2.76 8.01
CA PRO A 27 -25.35 -3.35 9.19
C PRO A 27 -24.30 -3.90 10.17
N LEU A 28 -24.31 -3.41 11.40
CA LEU A 28 -23.39 -3.86 12.46
C LEU A 28 -24.13 -4.80 13.43
N SER A 29 -23.68 -6.06 13.49
CA SER A 29 -23.99 -6.98 14.59
C SER A 29 -23.16 -6.61 15.83
N HIS A 30 -23.67 -6.90 17.03
CA HIS A 30 -22.92 -6.78 18.28
C HIS A 30 -21.66 -7.65 18.34
N GLN A 31 -21.54 -8.63 17.42
CA GLN A 31 -20.35 -9.47 17.27
C GLN A 31 -19.17 -8.71 16.62
N PHE A 32 -19.41 -7.59 15.92
CA PHE A 32 -18.37 -6.82 15.27
C PHE A 32 -17.85 -5.71 16.19
N SER A 33 -16.54 -5.67 16.38
CA SER A 33 -15.86 -4.58 17.07
C SER A 33 -14.82 -3.93 16.15
N ASN A 34 -14.94 -2.62 15.98
CA ASN A 34 -14.03 -1.86 15.14
C ASN A 34 -12.83 -1.39 15.98
N ILE A 35 -11.65 -1.93 15.66
CA ILE A 35 -10.37 -1.65 16.33
C ILE A 35 -9.36 -1.09 15.33
N GLY A 36 -9.76 -0.02 14.64
CA GLY A 36 -8.90 0.67 13.69
C GLY A 36 -7.56 1.11 14.27
N GLY A 37 -6.58 1.26 13.39
CA GLY A 37 -5.24 1.72 13.77
C GLY A 37 -4.25 0.59 14.04
N ILE A 38 -4.62 -0.68 13.79
CA ILE A 38 -3.65 -1.76 13.68
C ILE A 38 -2.82 -1.50 12.41
N THR A 39 -1.56 -1.13 12.62
CA THR A 39 -0.61 -0.84 11.54
C THR A 39 0.78 -1.26 11.99
N VAL A 40 1.76 -1.12 11.10
CA VAL A 40 3.17 -1.37 11.42
C VAL A 40 3.64 -0.45 12.54
N ASP A 41 4.62 -0.90 13.33
CA ASP A 41 5.21 -0.08 14.37
C ASP A 41 5.78 1.21 13.74
N LYS A 42 5.44 2.34 14.36
CA LYS A 42 5.88 3.68 13.93
C LYS A 42 7.24 4.04 14.53
N ASN A 43 7.76 3.25 15.45
CA ASN A 43 9.14 3.34 15.94
C ASN A 43 10.13 2.78 14.89
N ALA A 44 9.94 3.15 13.62
CA ALA A 44 10.82 2.71 12.55
C ALA A 44 12.25 3.20 12.83
N GLU A 45 13.22 2.31 12.64
CA GLU A 45 14.64 2.68 12.61
C GLU A 45 14.91 3.76 11.55
N TYR A 46 16.07 4.40 11.65
CA TYR A 46 16.51 5.39 10.67
C TYR A 46 16.42 4.83 9.24
N LEU A 47 15.92 5.65 8.31
CA LEU A 47 15.89 5.30 6.90
C LEU A 47 17.31 4.99 6.43
N ASP A 48 17.46 3.91 5.64
CA ASP A 48 18.74 3.54 5.04
C ASP A 48 19.41 4.78 4.38
N PRO A 49 20.72 4.99 4.55
CA PRO A 49 21.40 6.19 4.08
C PRO A 49 21.19 6.50 2.60
N TYR A 50 21.03 5.47 1.75
CA TYR A 50 20.78 5.64 0.33
C TYR A 50 19.41 6.30 0.09
N TRP A 51 18.34 5.73 0.67
CA TRP A 51 16.99 6.27 0.51
C TRP A 51 16.84 7.63 1.19
N LYS A 52 17.53 7.84 2.31
CA LYS A 52 17.60 9.14 2.97
C LYS A 52 18.23 10.21 2.07
N SER A 53 19.35 9.90 1.42
CA SER A 53 19.98 10.82 0.46
C SER A 53 19.02 11.20 -0.67
N ILE A 54 18.34 10.21 -1.26
CA ILE A 54 17.40 10.47 -2.35
C ILE A 54 16.26 11.38 -1.91
N ALA A 55 15.71 11.15 -0.71
CA ALA A 55 14.64 11.97 -0.17
C ALA A 55 15.12 13.41 0.16
N ASP A 56 16.30 13.56 0.75
CA ASP A 56 16.87 14.86 1.13
C ASP A 56 17.32 15.70 -0.10
N ASP A 57 17.71 15.03 -1.19
CA ASP A 57 18.14 15.66 -2.44
C ASP A 57 16.97 16.11 -3.31
N ALA A 58 15.77 15.54 -3.12
CA ALA A 58 14.55 15.88 -3.85
C ALA A 58 13.96 17.25 -3.44
N LYS A 59 14.57 18.35 -3.92
CA LYS A 59 14.25 19.73 -3.51
C LYS A 59 12.80 20.15 -3.75
N ASP A 60 12.21 19.74 -4.87
CA ASP A 60 10.80 20.03 -5.19
C ASP A 60 9.85 18.89 -4.79
N GLY A 61 10.41 17.83 -4.18
CA GLY A 61 9.65 16.77 -3.57
C GLY A 61 9.79 15.39 -4.20
N PHE A 62 9.35 14.46 -3.37
CA PHE A 62 9.17 13.02 -3.51
C PHE A 62 7.85 12.44 -4.02
N VAL A 63 7.84 11.46 -4.91
CA VAL A 63 6.67 10.57 -5.06
C VAL A 63 7.10 9.10 -4.97
N LEU A 64 6.64 8.39 -3.93
CA LEU A 64 6.76 6.94 -3.83
C LEU A 64 5.59 6.27 -4.56
N VAL A 65 5.91 5.43 -5.55
CA VAL A 65 4.93 4.67 -6.33
C VAL A 65 5.05 3.19 -5.97
N SER A 66 4.02 2.65 -5.32
CA SER A 66 3.93 1.25 -4.92
C SER A 66 2.48 0.77 -4.98
N PHE A 67 2.27 -0.42 -5.54
CA PHE A 67 0.94 -1.05 -5.71
C PHE A 67 0.69 -2.15 -4.66
N GLY A 68 1.51 -2.20 -3.61
CA GLY A 68 1.44 -3.21 -2.56
C GLY A 68 2.21 -4.48 -2.93
N GLY A 69 1.86 -5.59 -2.28
CA GLY A 69 2.51 -6.89 -2.49
C GLY A 69 1.86 -7.75 -3.58
N ILE A 70 0.57 -7.53 -3.84
CA ILE A 70 -0.23 -8.39 -4.72
C ILE A 70 -0.20 -7.89 -6.15
N ALA A 71 -0.52 -6.61 -6.38
CA ALA A 71 -0.40 -5.99 -7.69
C ALA A 71 1.05 -5.54 -7.89
N ARG A 72 1.86 -6.33 -8.59
CA ARG A 72 3.28 -6.00 -8.83
C ARG A 72 3.43 -5.16 -10.09
N THR A 73 4.36 -4.22 -10.07
CA THR A 73 4.63 -3.36 -11.23
C THR A 73 5.12 -4.18 -12.42
N VAL A 74 5.88 -5.25 -12.15
CA VAL A 74 6.40 -6.14 -13.20
C VAL A 74 5.32 -6.93 -13.95
N ASP A 75 4.16 -7.14 -13.33
CA ASP A 75 3.03 -7.83 -13.95
C ASP A 75 2.20 -6.90 -14.87
N MET A 76 2.49 -5.59 -14.85
CA MET A 76 1.84 -4.64 -15.75
C MET A 76 2.25 -4.89 -17.19
N THR A 77 1.29 -4.76 -18.11
CA THR A 77 1.59 -4.77 -19.54
C THR A 77 2.59 -3.66 -19.90
N PRO A 78 3.42 -3.84 -20.95
CA PRO A 78 4.36 -2.80 -21.38
C PRO A 78 3.69 -1.45 -21.65
N ALA A 79 2.46 -1.45 -22.17
CA ALA A 79 1.69 -0.23 -22.40
C ALA A 79 1.35 0.50 -21.10
N MET A 80 0.96 -0.23 -20.04
CA MET A 80 0.67 0.35 -18.73
C MET A 80 1.93 0.93 -18.09
N GLN A 81 3.04 0.19 -18.09
CA GLN A 81 4.32 0.67 -17.55
C GLN A 81 4.77 1.96 -18.25
N ARG A 82 4.64 1.99 -19.58
CA ARG A 82 4.98 3.16 -20.38
C ARG A 82 4.15 4.39 -20.02
N ILE A 83 2.85 4.25 -19.74
CA ILE A 83 2.01 5.38 -19.30
C ILE A 83 2.59 6.01 -18.02
N PHE A 84 3.01 5.20 -17.05
CA PHE A 84 3.61 5.71 -15.82
C PHE A 84 4.95 6.39 -16.09
N PHE A 85 5.90 5.73 -16.76
CA PHE A 85 7.23 6.30 -17.00
C PHE A 85 7.20 7.55 -17.90
N ASP A 86 6.35 7.54 -18.93
CA ASP A 86 6.14 8.73 -19.78
C ASP A 86 5.53 9.86 -18.96
N SER A 87 4.63 9.57 -18.01
CA SER A 87 4.07 10.58 -17.11
C SER A 87 5.12 11.13 -16.14
N PHE A 88 5.95 10.28 -15.55
CA PHE A 88 7.02 10.70 -14.63
C PHE A 88 8.01 11.62 -15.35
N SER A 89 8.36 11.30 -16.60
CA SER A 89 9.30 12.10 -17.41
C SER A 89 8.84 13.54 -17.67
N ARG A 90 7.52 13.81 -17.57
CA ARG A 90 6.94 15.15 -17.75
C ARG A 90 7.13 16.04 -16.52
N PHE A 91 7.54 15.48 -15.39
CA PHE A 91 7.79 16.22 -14.14
C PHE A 91 9.26 16.05 -13.71
N PRO A 92 10.24 16.55 -14.50
CA PRO A 92 11.65 16.32 -14.23
C PRO A 92 12.17 16.97 -12.93
N HIS A 93 11.38 17.84 -12.31
CA HIS A 93 11.68 18.48 -11.02
C HIS A 93 11.29 17.60 -9.83
N ILE A 94 10.42 16.61 -10.02
CA ILE A 94 9.98 15.68 -8.97
C ILE A 94 10.77 14.38 -9.05
N THR A 95 11.23 13.89 -7.92
CA THR A 95 11.87 12.57 -7.84
C THR A 95 10.80 11.49 -7.68
N PHE A 96 10.69 10.59 -8.64
CA PHE A 96 9.82 9.41 -8.55
C PHE A 96 10.63 8.19 -8.06
N ILE A 97 10.20 7.62 -6.93
CA ILE A 97 10.71 6.35 -6.39
C ILE A 97 9.69 5.27 -6.72
N ALA A 98 9.92 4.51 -7.79
CA ALA A 98 9.01 3.45 -8.20
C ALA A 98 9.50 2.09 -7.70
N LYS A 99 8.66 1.39 -6.92
CA LYS A 99 8.90 -0.01 -6.59
C LYS A 99 8.73 -0.85 -7.86
N TYR A 100 9.82 -1.47 -8.30
CA TYR A 100 9.83 -2.35 -9.47
C TYR A 100 10.42 -3.70 -9.09
N GLU A 101 9.62 -4.76 -9.23
CA GLU A 101 10.05 -6.13 -8.92
C GLU A 101 10.90 -6.71 -10.05
N SER A 102 11.89 -7.55 -9.70
CA SER A 102 12.68 -8.30 -10.68
C SER A 102 12.05 -9.67 -10.95
N THR A 103 12.08 -10.12 -12.21
CA THR A 103 11.69 -11.49 -12.61
C THR A 103 12.79 -12.53 -12.39
N ASN A 104 13.95 -12.14 -11.83
CA ASN A 104 15.04 -13.09 -11.60
C ASN A 104 14.71 -14.04 -10.44
N THR A 105 13.98 -15.11 -10.76
CA THR A 105 14.07 -16.37 -10.04
C THR A 105 15.47 -16.91 -10.30
N THR A 106 16.35 -16.86 -9.30
CA THR A 106 17.56 -17.69 -9.30
C THR A 106 17.23 -18.99 -8.59
#